data_AF-A0A1B0GMU5-F1
#
_entry.id   AF-A0A1B0GMU5-F1
#
_cell.length_a   1.000
_cell.length_b   1.000
_cell.length_c   1.000
_cell.angle_alpha   90.00
_cell.angle_beta   90.00
_cell.angle_gamma   90.00
#
_symmetry.space_group_name_H-M   'P 1'
#
loop_
_entity.id
_entity.type
_entity.pdbx_description
1 polymer ?
#
loop_
_entity_poly.entity_id
_entity_poly.type
_entity_poly.pdbx_seq_one_letter_code
_entity_poly.pdbx_strand_id
1 'polypeptide(L)'
;LFNKFKNNLRKYKQAVQNKKLSVLSSSSLSSTAEEAVRDISDLLMENVEWLKSHCDPWDEVISKWKATSVWRVESIKKDSESSLASILDAWPGFKDPRGFDLVDIDFETMFPQVEESPSEKFAQLKKKLIPLFGMEIKDKYSKGLLKKLGDSNTN
;
A
#
# COMPACT_ATOMS: atom_id res chain seq x y z
N LEU A 1 6.33 -16.43 -18.58
CA LEU A 1 6.06 -15.24 -17.74
C LEU A 1 4.98 -14.32 -18.37
N PHE A 2 5.10 -13.94 -19.65
CA PHE A 2 4.15 -13.09 -20.39
C PHE A 2 2.68 -13.58 -20.45
N ASN A 3 2.41 -14.88 -20.66
CA ASN A 3 1.04 -15.40 -20.76
C ASN A 3 0.30 -15.47 -19.40
N LYS A 4 1.02 -15.59 -18.28
CA LYS A 4 0.42 -15.49 -16.93
C LYS A 4 -0.04 -14.05 -16.63
N PHE A 5 0.64 -13.05 -17.19
CA PHE A 5 0.36 -11.63 -16.97
C PHE A 5 -0.97 -11.19 -17.61
N LYS A 6 -1.25 -11.61 -18.86
CA LYS A 6 -2.51 -11.30 -19.57
C LYS A 6 -3.78 -11.70 -18.78
N ASN A 7 -3.74 -12.86 -18.12
CA ASN A 7 -4.86 -13.34 -17.31
C ASN A 7 -5.06 -12.53 -16.02
N ASN A 8 -3.99 -11.97 -15.45
CA ASN A 8 -4.07 -11.10 -14.27
C ASN A 8 -4.47 -9.67 -14.63
N LEU A 9 -4.12 -9.18 -15.82
CA LEU A 9 -4.57 -7.88 -16.32
C LEU A 9 -6.10 -7.85 -16.54
N ARG A 10 -6.70 -8.97 -16.94
CA ARG A 10 -8.15 -9.08 -17.09
C ARG A 10 -8.88 -8.96 -15.74
N LYS A 11 -8.29 -9.50 -14.67
CA LYS A 11 -8.76 -9.30 -13.28
C LYS A 11 -8.55 -7.85 -12.82
N TYR A 12 -7.40 -7.25 -13.17
CA TYR A 12 -7.07 -5.84 -12.90
C TYR A 12 -8.07 -4.88 -13.55
N LYS A 13 -8.43 -5.11 -14.82
CA LYS A 13 -9.50 -4.35 -15.51
C LYS A 13 -10.84 -4.54 -14.82
N GLN A 14 -11.21 -5.75 -14.40
CA GLN A 14 -12.51 -6.01 -13.77
C GLN A 14 -12.67 -5.27 -12.42
N ALA A 15 -11.60 -5.17 -11.63
CA ALA A 15 -11.60 -4.40 -10.37
C ALA A 15 -11.72 -2.89 -10.60
N VAL A 16 -11.05 -2.35 -11.63
CA VAL A 16 -11.12 -0.91 -11.99
C VAL A 16 -12.44 -0.57 -12.69
N GLN A 17 -12.97 -1.49 -13.49
CA GLN A 17 -14.18 -1.30 -14.30
C GLN A 17 -15.47 -1.38 -13.46
N ASN A 18 -15.48 -2.14 -12.35
CA ASN A 18 -16.56 -2.09 -11.37
C ASN A 18 -16.67 -0.73 -10.65
N LYS A 19 -15.61 0.11 -10.69
CA LYS A 19 -15.63 1.49 -10.19
C LYS A 19 -16.06 2.52 -11.27
N LYS A 20 -16.25 2.09 -12.52
CA LYS A 20 -16.50 2.97 -13.69
C LYS A 20 -17.70 2.54 -14.55
N LEU A 21 -18.52 1.59 -14.09
CA LEU A 21 -19.64 1.03 -14.85
C LEU A 21 -20.89 1.94 -14.77
N SER A 22 -20.85 3.07 -15.47
CA SER A 22 -22.08 3.75 -15.93
C SER A 22 -21.99 4.30 -17.36
N VAL A 23 -20.89 4.08 -18.09
CA VAL A 23 -20.70 4.71 -19.40
C VAL A 23 -20.19 3.71 -20.44
N LEU A 24 -21.14 3.34 -21.32
CA LEU A 24 -20.99 2.98 -22.73
C LEU A 24 -20.45 1.58 -23.09
N SER A 25 -21.40 0.74 -23.51
CA SER A 25 -21.21 -0.35 -24.47
C SER A 25 -21.11 0.20 -25.89
N SER A 26 -20.11 -0.22 -26.66
CA SER A 26 -20.29 -0.91 -27.95
C SER A 26 -18.94 -1.16 -28.62
N SER A 27 -18.94 -2.17 -29.48
CA SER A 27 -17.81 -2.95 -30.00
C SER A 27 -17.21 -2.40 -31.29
N SER A 28 -15.91 -2.04 -31.29
CA SER A 28 -15.01 -1.96 -32.48
C SER A 28 -13.56 -1.50 -32.17
N LEU A 29 -12.87 -2.09 -31.18
CA LEU A 29 -11.60 -1.53 -30.60
C LEU A 29 -10.31 -2.37 -30.76
N SER A 30 -10.28 -3.40 -31.61
CA SER A 30 -9.31 -4.52 -31.53
C SER A 30 -7.87 -4.31 -32.03
N SER A 31 -7.41 -3.09 -32.31
CA SER A 31 -5.96 -2.84 -32.51
C SER A 31 -5.45 -1.74 -31.60
N THR A 32 -6.29 -0.73 -31.37
CA THR A 32 -6.01 0.41 -30.49
C THR A 32 -6.07 0.02 -29.01
N ALA A 33 -6.88 -0.99 -28.64
CA ALA A 33 -7.00 -1.45 -27.27
C ALA A 33 -5.79 -2.26 -26.80
N GLU A 34 -5.16 -3.03 -27.69
CA GLU A 34 -3.97 -3.83 -27.40
C GLU A 34 -2.75 -2.94 -27.18
N GLU A 35 -2.60 -1.89 -27.99
CA GLU A 35 -1.52 -0.90 -27.86
C GLU A 35 -1.66 -0.10 -26.56
N ALA A 36 -2.85 0.43 -26.28
CA ALA A 36 -3.13 1.11 -25.01
C ALA A 36 -2.91 0.21 -23.78
N VAL A 37 -3.20 -1.10 -23.91
CA VAL A 37 -2.92 -2.07 -22.84
C VAL A 37 -1.42 -2.23 -22.59
N ARG A 38 -0.63 -2.22 -23.66
CA ARG A 38 0.84 -2.32 -23.57
C ARG A 38 1.41 -1.08 -22.88
N ASP A 39 1.00 0.10 -23.30
CA ASP A 39 1.47 1.36 -22.72
C ASP A 39 1.19 1.46 -21.21
N ILE A 40 -0.01 1.03 -20.78
CA ILE A 40 -0.36 0.97 -19.36
C ILE A 40 0.53 -0.02 -18.60
N SER A 41 0.84 -1.16 -19.22
CA SER A 41 1.71 -2.17 -18.62
C SER A 41 3.15 -1.67 -18.47
N ASP A 42 3.65 -0.97 -19.48
CA ASP A 42 5.02 -0.43 -19.48
C ASP A 42 5.15 0.67 -18.42
N LEU A 43 4.19 1.60 -18.37
CA LEU A 43 4.13 2.63 -17.32
C LEU A 43 4.02 2.04 -15.90
N LEU A 44 3.27 0.95 -15.74
CA LEU A 44 3.18 0.25 -14.45
C LEU A 44 4.54 -0.30 -14.02
N MET A 45 5.27 -0.94 -14.94
CA MET A 45 6.58 -1.51 -14.65
C MET A 45 7.63 -0.43 -14.39
N GLU A 46 7.59 0.69 -15.11
CA GLU A 46 8.43 1.87 -14.84
C GLU A 46 8.22 2.38 -13.40
N ASN A 47 6.96 2.48 -12.96
CA ASN A 47 6.66 2.90 -11.59
C ASN A 47 7.15 1.87 -10.56
N VAL A 48 7.05 0.56 -10.84
CA VAL A 48 7.58 -0.49 -9.97
C VAL A 48 9.10 -0.38 -9.85
N GLU A 49 9.81 -0.21 -10.95
CA GLU A 49 11.28 -0.09 -10.97
C GLU A 49 11.75 1.18 -10.25
N TRP A 50 11.05 2.29 -10.44
CA TRP A 50 11.32 3.54 -9.74
C TRP A 50 11.22 3.35 -8.22
N LEU A 51 10.14 2.73 -7.74
CA LEU A 51 9.89 2.50 -6.30
C LEU A 51 10.90 1.56 -5.63
N LYS A 52 11.65 0.76 -6.40
CA LYS A 52 12.72 -0.09 -5.86
C LYS A 52 13.99 0.69 -5.52
N SER A 53 14.15 1.89 -6.10
CA SER A 53 15.39 2.68 -6.01
C SER A 53 15.18 4.07 -5.40
N HIS A 54 13.94 4.52 -5.24
CA HIS A 54 13.61 5.85 -4.74
C HIS A 54 12.61 5.79 -3.59
N CYS A 55 12.88 6.56 -2.54
CA CYS A 55 12.00 6.77 -1.39
C CYS A 55 11.64 8.25 -1.17
N ASP A 56 12.09 9.14 -2.07
CA ASP A 56 11.75 10.56 -2.09
C ASP A 56 11.73 11.07 -3.54
N PRO A 57 10.94 12.11 -3.86
CA PRO A 57 10.05 12.85 -2.95
C PRO A 57 8.78 12.06 -2.58
N TRP A 58 8.30 12.22 -1.35
CA TRP A 58 7.23 11.38 -0.79
C TRP A 58 5.91 11.43 -1.57
N ASP A 59 5.53 12.60 -2.08
CA ASP A 59 4.30 12.73 -2.89
C ASP A 59 4.36 11.85 -4.15
N GLU A 60 5.55 11.74 -4.76
CA GLU A 60 5.77 10.87 -5.91
C GLU A 60 5.78 9.39 -5.49
N VAL A 61 6.40 9.06 -4.35
CA VAL A 61 6.31 7.72 -3.76
C VAL A 61 4.85 7.32 -3.59
N ILE A 62 4.04 8.12 -2.89
CA ILE A 62 2.62 7.83 -2.64
C ILE A 62 1.84 7.65 -3.94
N SER A 63 2.04 8.54 -4.91
CA SER A 63 1.38 8.48 -6.23
C SER A 63 1.69 7.17 -6.95
N LYS A 64 2.98 6.82 -7.08
CA LYS A 64 3.42 5.58 -7.73
C LYS A 64 3.05 4.35 -6.90
N TRP A 65 3.05 4.44 -5.56
CA TRP A 65 2.67 3.36 -4.66
C TRP A 65 1.21 2.96 -4.88
N LYS A 66 0.31 3.96 -4.94
CA LYS A 66 -1.11 3.74 -5.26
C LYS A 66 -1.30 3.14 -6.65
N ALA A 67 -0.59 3.66 -7.66
CA ALA A 67 -0.67 3.14 -9.03
C ALA A 67 -0.23 1.66 -9.14
N THR A 68 0.72 1.24 -8.30
CA THR A 68 1.30 -0.10 -8.30
C THR A 68 0.70 -1.06 -7.28
N SER A 69 -0.16 -0.60 -6.36
CA SER A 69 -0.59 -1.35 -5.18
C SER A 69 -1.22 -2.71 -5.49
N VAL A 70 -2.18 -2.76 -6.42
CA VAL A 70 -2.82 -4.03 -6.82
C VAL A 70 -1.79 -5.03 -7.33
N TRP A 71 -0.83 -4.59 -8.15
CA TRP A 71 0.21 -5.47 -8.67
C TRP A 71 1.19 -5.91 -7.57
N ARG A 72 1.65 -4.97 -6.74
CA ARG A 72 2.60 -5.23 -5.64
C ARG A 72 2.01 -6.22 -4.65
N VAL A 73 0.79 -5.98 -4.16
CA VAL A 73 0.08 -6.87 -3.23
C VAL A 73 -0.07 -8.28 -3.83
N GLU A 74 -0.50 -8.38 -5.08
CA GLU A 74 -0.66 -9.67 -5.76
C GLU A 74 0.69 -10.38 -5.97
N SER A 75 1.76 -9.63 -6.23
CA SER A 75 3.12 -10.17 -6.37
C SER A 75 3.61 -10.72 -5.03
N ILE A 76 3.46 -9.96 -3.95
CA ILE A 76 3.86 -10.37 -2.60
C ILE A 76 3.08 -11.62 -2.15
N LYS A 77 1.76 -11.66 -2.38
CA LYS A 77 0.93 -12.84 -2.05
C LYS A 77 1.30 -14.09 -2.81
N LYS A 78 1.80 -13.96 -4.05
CA LYS A 78 2.15 -15.10 -4.92
C LYS A 78 3.52 -15.67 -4.63
N ASP A 79 4.39 -14.88 -4.02
CA ASP A 79 5.74 -15.29 -3.67
C ASP A 79 5.69 -15.97 -2.29
N SER A 80 5.41 -17.28 -2.30
CA SER A 80 5.24 -18.11 -1.09
C SER A 80 6.49 -18.21 -0.22
N GLU A 81 7.67 -17.91 -0.79
CA GLU A 81 8.95 -17.95 -0.10
C GLU A 81 9.38 -16.57 0.41
N SER A 82 8.53 -15.55 0.24
CA SER A 82 8.79 -14.19 0.74
C SER A 82 8.88 -14.18 2.26
N SER A 83 10.08 -13.93 2.78
CA SER A 83 10.24 -13.46 4.14
C SER A 83 9.85 -11.98 4.26
N LEU A 84 9.55 -11.53 5.48
CA LEU A 84 9.38 -10.09 5.74
C LEU A 84 10.63 -9.29 5.32
N ALA A 85 11.83 -9.82 5.60
CA ALA A 85 13.09 -9.16 5.23
C ALA A 85 13.20 -8.97 3.71
N SER A 86 12.90 -10.00 2.91
CA SER A 86 12.94 -9.90 1.45
C SER A 86 11.89 -8.94 0.89
N ILE A 87 10.72 -8.81 1.52
CA ILE A 87 9.72 -7.80 1.14
C ILE A 87 10.27 -6.40 1.41
N LEU A 88 10.84 -6.16 2.60
CA LEU A 88 11.40 -4.87 2.98
C LEU A 88 12.63 -4.49 2.14
N ASP A 89 13.40 -5.47 1.67
CA ASP A 89 14.53 -5.25 0.75
C ASP A 89 14.05 -4.95 -0.67
N ALA A 90 13.00 -5.62 -1.14
CA ALA A 90 12.40 -5.34 -2.45
C ALA A 90 11.65 -4.00 -2.50
N TRP A 91 11.13 -3.55 -1.36
CA TRP A 91 10.27 -2.38 -1.24
C TRP A 91 10.79 -1.45 -0.13
N PRO A 92 11.88 -0.71 -0.38
CA PRO A 92 12.58 0.07 0.65
C PRO A 92 11.71 1.18 1.26
N GLY A 93 10.65 1.63 0.57
CA GLY A 93 9.69 2.59 1.10
C GLY A 93 9.05 2.17 2.43
N PHE A 94 8.90 0.86 2.67
CA PHE A 94 8.39 0.37 3.97
C PHE A 94 9.35 0.60 5.14
N LYS A 95 10.63 0.88 4.88
CA LYS A 95 11.63 1.20 5.91
C LYS A 95 11.68 2.71 6.23
N ASP A 96 10.99 3.55 5.46
CA ASP A 96 10.87 4.98 5.73
C ASP A 96 10.03 5.22 7.01
N PRO A 97 10.32 6.25 7.82
CA PRO A 97 9.48 6.61 8.97
C PRO A 97 8.00 6.84 8.65
N ARG A 98 7.69 7.25 7.42
CA ARG A 98 6.33 7.44 6.87
C ARG A 98 5.78 6.17 6.21
N GLY A 99 6.55 5.08 6.20
CA GLY A 99 6.21 3.82 5.53
C GLY A 99 4.91 3.18 6.00
N PHE A 100 4.35 3.59 7.14
CA PHE A 100 3.02 3.17 7.57
C PHE A 100 1.92 3.64 6.60
N ASP A 101 2.06 4.80 5.94
CA ASP A 101 1.14 5.25 4.88
C ASP A 101 1.07 4.22 3.74
N LEU A 102 2.20 3.61 3.41
CA LEU A 102 2.33 2.60 2.36
C LEU A 102 1.65 1.29 2.74
N VAL A 103 1.71 0.94 4.03
CA VAL A 103 0.99 -0.21 4.60
C VAL A 103 -0.51 0.03 4.53
N ASP A 104 -0.98 1.23 4.87
CA ASP A 104 -2.40 1.57 4.80
C ASP A 104 -2.94 1.54 3.36
N ILE A 105 -2.18 2.05 2.38
CA ILE A 105 -2.54 1.96 0.95
C ILE A 105 -2.70 0.50 0.48
N ASP A 106 -1.75 -0.36 0.84
CA ASP A 106 -1.78 -1.76 0.45
C ASP A 106 -2.87 -2.52 1.22
N PHE A 107 -3.15 -2.14 2.47
CA PHE A 107 -4.26 -2.68 3.25
C PHE A 107 -5.62 -2.32 2.64
N GLU A 108 -5.85 -1.06 2.27
CA GLU A 108 -7.08 -0.60 1.60
C GLU A 108 -7.28 -1.36 0.28
N THR A 109 -6.20 -1.60 -0.46
CA THR A 109 -6.22 -2.38 -1.69
C THR A 109 -6.58 -3.85 -1.44
N MET A 110 -6.14 -4.43 -0.33
CA MET A 110 -6.44 -5.81 0.07
C MET A 110 -7.85 -5.98 0.65
N PHE A 111 -8.35 -4.96 1.36
CA PHE A 111 -9.56 -5.02 2.17
C PHE A 111 -10.40 -3.75 2.01
N PRO A 112 -10.91 -3.45 0.80
CA PRO A 112 -11.59 -2.19 0.50
C PRO A 112 -12.89 -1.96 1.27
N GLN A 113 -13.45 -3.02 1.87
CA GLN A 113 -14.64 -2.97 2.72
C GLN A 113 -14.35 -2.67 4.19
N VAL A 114 -13.08 -2.63 4.59
CA VAL A 114 -12.69 -2.32 5.98
C VAL A 114 -12.51 -0.82 6.09
N GLU A 115 -13.35 -0.18 6.90
CA GLU A 115 -13.36 1.28 7.05
C GLU A 115 -12.13 1.80 7.80
N GLU A 116 -11.62 1.04 8.77
CA GLU A 116 -10.50 1.44 9.62
C GLU A 116 -9.18 0.84 9.13
N SER A 117 -8.22 1.72 8.85
CA SER A 117 -6.83 1.38 8.52
C SER A 117 -6.06 0.79 9.71
N PRO A 118 -4.98 0.03 9.46
CA PRO A 118 -4.04 -0.40 10.49
C PRO A 118 -3.54 0.75 11.38
N SER A 119 -3.20 1.89 10.79
CA SER A 119 -2.71 3.05 11.55
C SER A 119 -3.79 3.64 12.47
N GLU A 120 -5.04 3.72 12.03
CA GLU A 120 -6.15 4.17 12.88
C GLU A 120 -6.41 3.21 14.04
N LYS A 121 -6.42 1.90 13.77
CA LYS A 121 -6.55 0.88 14.82
C LYS A 121 -5.40 0.95 15.82
N PHE A 122 -4.18 1.15 15.34
CA PHE A 122 -3.03 1.34 16.21
C PHE A 122 -3.15 2.61 17.05
N ALA A 123 -3.64 3.72 16.49
CA ALA A 123 -3.89 4.95 17.23
C ALA A 123 -4.96 4.76 18.31
N GLN A 124 -6.03 4.01 18.04
CA GLN A 124 -7.04 3.65 19.04
C GLN A 124 -6.48 2.75 20.15
N LEU A 125 -5.66 1.76 19.78
CA LEU A 125 -4.97 0.89 20.74
C LEU A 125 -4.03 1.70 21.64
N LYS A 126 -3.24 2.61 21.06
CA LYS A 126 -2.35 3.53 21.78
C LYS A 126 -3.11 4.32 22.85
N LYS A 127 -4.29 4.86 22.53
CA LYS A 127 -5.15 5.59 23.49
C LYS A 127 -5.55 4.74 24.70
N LYS A 128 -5.70 3.42 24.53
CA LYS A 128 -6.05 2.49 25.61
C LYS A 128 -4.81 2.01 26.39
N LEU A 129 -3.68 1.81 25.71
CA LEU A 129 -2.44 1.33 26.33
C LEU A 129 -1.75 2.39 27.20
N ILE A 130 -1.78 3.66 26.78
CA ILE A 130 -1.11 4.74 27.53
C ILE A 130 -1.58 4.84 28.98
N PRO A 131 -2.90 4.87 29.28
CA PRO A 131 -3.38 4.87 30.66
C PRO A 131 -2.94 3.64 31.47
N LEU A 132 -2.99 2.44 30.87
CA LEU A 132 -2.58 1.20 31.54
C LEU A 132 -1.11 1.23 31.93
N PHE A 133 -0.23 1.62 31.00
CA PHE A 133 1.18 1.79 31.31
C PHE A 133 1.43 2.90 32.34
N GLY A 134 0.60 3.95 32.36
CA GLY A 134 0.69 5.01 33.36
C GLY A 134 0.44 4.53 34.80
N MET A 135 -0.32 3.44 34.96
CA MET A 135 -0.59 2.82 36.26
C MET A 135 0.55 1.90 36.72
N GLU A 136 1.16 1.16 35.80
CA GLU A 136 2.17 0.14 36.11
C GLU A 136 3.59 0.70 36.20
N ILE A 137 3.94 1.65 35.33
CA ILE A 137 5.28 2.24 35.27
C ILE A 137 5.45 3.16 36.47
N LYS A 138 6.46 2.88 37.30
CA LYS A 138 6.75 3.66 38.53
C LYS A 138 7.93 4.61 38.37
N ASP A 139 8.91 4.27 37.53
CA ASP A 139 10.13 5.05 37.40
C ASP A 139 9.91 6.37 36.66
N LYS A 140 10.67 7.39 37.06
CA LYS A 140 10.51 8.77 36.56
C LYS A 140 10.85 8.90 35.08
N TYR A 141 11.82 8.13 34.60
CA TYR A 141 12.31 8.23 33.22
C TYR A 141 11.26 7.72 32.23
N SER A 142 10.78 6.49 32.44
CA SER A 142 9.75 5.86 31.59
C SER A 142 8.42 6.61 31.67
N LYS A 143 8.04 7.15 32.84
CA LYS A 143 6.90 8.07 32.96
C LYS A 143 7.06 9.32 32.08
N GLY A 144 8.27 9.87 32.04
CA GLY A 144 8.60 11.00 31.16
C GLY A 144 8.43 10.65 29.68
N LEU A 145 8.86 9.46 29.26
CA LEU A 145 8.66 8.97 27.89
C LEU A 145 7.19 8.75 27.57
N LEU A 146 6.43 8.13 28.48
CA LEU A 146 5.01 7.85 28.29
C LEU A 146 4.19 9.15 28.16
N LYS A 147 4.54 10.18 28.96
CA LYS A 147 3.92 11.50 28.86
C LYS A 147 4.15 12.12 27.49
N LYS A 148 5.40 12.09 26.98
CA LYS A 148 5.71 12.56 25.63
C LYS A 148 4.89 11.81 24.56
N LEU A 149 4.75 10.49 24.69
CA LEU A 149 3.96 9.68 23.76
C LEU A 149 2.46 10.00 23.78
N GLY A 150 1.92 10.42 24.92
CA GLY A 150 0.52 10.86 25.08
C GLY A 150 0.27 12.29 24.62
N ASP A 151 1.25 13.18 24.81
CA ASP A 151 1.15 14.60 24.44
C ASP A 151 1.35 14.81 22.92
N SER A 152 2.08 13.90 22.25
CA SER A 152 2.26 13.91 20.80
C SER A 152 0.97 13.53 20.06
N ASN A 153 0.22 14.55 19.66
CA ASN A 153 -0.80 14.48 18.61
C ASN A 153 -0.13 14.40 17.23
N THR A 154 0.82 13.48 17.05
CA THR A 154 1.58 13.30 15.81
C THR A 154 0.73 12.48 14.84
N ASN A 155 0.08 13.20 13.92
CA ASN A 155 -0.27 12.73 12.58
C ASN A 155 1.01 12.50 11.78
#